data_AF-A0A1I0I7S1-F1
#
_entry.id   AF-A0A1I0I7S1-F1
#
_cell.length_a   1.000
_cell.length_b   1.000
_cell.length_c   1.000
_cell.angle_alpha   90.00
_cell.angle_beta   90.00
_cell.angle_gamma   90.00
#
_symmetry.space_group_name_H-M   'P 1'
#
loop_
_entity.id
_entity.type
_entity.pdbx_description
1 polymer ?
#
loop_
_entity_poly.entity_id
_entity_poly.type
_entity_poly.pdbx_seq_one_letter_code
_entity_poly.pdbx_strand_id
1 'polypeptide(L)' 'MRSLKYEEVYLLAYEDVRVARGGIGGYMRFFNQERPHQALEYRTPMAVYMESVALKRAA' A
#
# COMPACT_ATOMS: atom_id res chain seq x y z
N MET A 1 -7.67 10.35 3.21
CA MET A 1 -7.07 9.03 2.94
C MET A 1 -7.69 8.01 3.88
N ARG A 2 -8.04 6.81 3.40
CA ARG A 2 -8.51 5.72 4.26
C ARG A 2 -7.35 4.76 4.56
N SER A 3 -7.36 4.13 5.73
CA SER A 3 -6.25 3.28 6.20
C SER A 3 -6.63 1.79 6.18
N LEU A 4 -5.62 0.92 6.19
CA LEU A 4 -5.76 -0.55 6.25
C LEU A 4 -6.81 -0.99 7.29
N LYS A 5 -6.80 -0.33 8.45
CA LYS A 5 -7.71 -0.63 9.55
C LYS A 5 -9.18 -0.57 9.12
N TYR A 6 -9.56 0.46 8.37
CA TYR A 6 -10.95 0.72 8.00
C TYR A 6 -11.37 0.15 6.65
N GLU A 7 -10.42 -0.03 5.72
CA GLU A 7 -10.73 -0.60 4.38
C GLU A 7 -10.54 -2.11 4.31
N GLU A 8 -9.84 -2.73 5.27
CA GLU A 8 -9.52 -4.17 5.23
C GLU A 8 -9.89 -4.85 6.56
N VAL A 9 -9.19 -4.52 7.65
CA VAL A 9 -9.23 -5.32 8.89
C VAL A 9 -10.60 -5.27 9.57
N TYR A 10 -11.21 -4.09 9.69
CA TYR A 10 -12.53 -3.95 10.33
C TYR A 10 -13.67 -4.47 9.47
N LEU A 11 -13.51 -4.51 8.14
CA LEU A 11 -14.56 -4.98 7.25
C LEU A 11 -14.57 -6.51 7.12
N LEU A 12 -13.39 -7.13 7.11
CA LEU A 12 -13.25 -8.54 6.78
C LEU A 12 -13.19 -9.46 8.00
N ALA A 13 -13.04 -8.90 9.21
CA ALA A 13 -13.14 -9.62 10.49
C ALA A 13 -12.51 -11.02 10.47
N TYR A 14 -11.25 -11.10 10.03
CA TYR A 14 -10.59 -12.36 9.69
C TYR A 14 -10.67 -13.43 10.78
N GLU A 15 -11.12 -14.62 10.39
CA GLU A 15 -11.24 -15.78 11.28
C GLU A 15 -9.90 -16.48 11.54
N ASP A 16 -8.96 -16.41 10.58
CA ASP A 16 -7.65 -17.10 10.64
C ASP A 16 -6.51 -16.18 10.20
N VAL A 17 -5.37 -16.29 10.88
CA VAL A 17 -4.18 -15.45 10.64
C VAL A 17 -3.61 -15.63 9.23
N ARG A 18 -3.71 -16.83 8.63
CA ARG A 18 -3.26 -17.10 7.26
C ARG A 18 -4.13 -16.35 6.26
N VAL A 19 -5.44 -16.33 6.48
CA VAL A 19 -6.39 -15.56 5.66
C VAL A 19 -6.10 -14.06 5.81
N ALA A 20 -5.92 -13.58 7.03
CA ALA A 20 -5.54 -12.20 7.31
C ALA A 20 -4.25 -11.80 6.59
N ARG A 21 -3.22 -12.65 6.63
CA ARG A 21 -1.94 -12.41 5.94
C ARG A 21 -2.13 -12.26 4.43
N GLY A 22 -2.98 -13.09 3.84
CA GLY A 22 -3.31 -13.04 2.42
C GLY A 22 -3.97 -11.72 2.03
N GLY A 23 -5.05 -11.35 2.72
CA GLY A 23 -5.81 -10.15 2.39
C GLY A 23 -5.07 -8.84 2.74
N ILE A 24 -4.42 -8.75 3.91
CA ILE A 24 -3.54 -7.61 4.23
C ILE A 24 -2.43 -7.48 3.18
N GLY A 25 -1.84 -8.59 2.75
CA GLY A 25 -0.85 -8.59 1.67
C GLY A 25 -1.41 -8.07 0.34
N GLY A 26 -2.66 -8.42 0.01
CA GLY A 26 -3.40 -7.87 -1.13
C GLY A 26 -3.60 -6.37 -1.02
N TYR A 27 -4.14 -5.90 0.10
CA TYR A 27 -4.35 -4.47 0.36
C TYR A 27 -3.05 -3.68 0.26
N MET A 28 -1.93 -4.20 0.80
CA MET A 28 -0.64 -3.53 0.72
C MET A 28 -0.12 -3.40 -0.72
N ARG A 29 -0.34 -4.40 -1.58
CA ARG A 29 0.00 -4.30 -3.00
C ARG A 29 -0.82 -3.21 -3.67
N PHE A 30 -2.14 -3.24 -3.50
CA PHE A 30 -3.04 -2.23 -4.03
C PHE A 30 -2.66 -0.81 -3.57
N PHE A 31 -2.48 -0.61 -2.27
CA PHE A 31 -2.14 0.69 -1.69
C PHE A 31 -0.81 1.25 -2.23
N ASN A 32 0.19 0.39 -2.38
CA ASN A 32 1.54 0.80 -2.79
C ASN A 32 1.71 0.93 -4.29
N GLN A 33 1.03 0.11 -5.10
CA GLN A 33 1.32 -0.03 -6.53
C GLN A 33 0.22 0.50 -7.43
N GLU A 34 -1.02 0.54 -6.96
CA GLU A 34 -2.18 0.82 -7.82
C GLU A 34 -2.88 2.12 -7.43
N ARG A 35 -3.02 2.40 -6.12
CA ARG A 35 -3.76 3.57 -5.64
C ARG A 35 -2.94 4.87 -5.79
N PRO A 36 -3.47 5.89 -6.50
CA PRO A 36 -2.93 7.25 -6.48
C PRO A 36 -3.17 7.94 -5.13
N HIS A 37 -2.18 8.69 -4.64
CA HIS A 37 -2.31 9.45 -3.40
C HIS A 37 -2.18 10.94 -3.67
N GLN A 38 -3.17 11.72 -3.24
CA GLN A 38 -3.17 13.17 -3.45
C GLN A 38 -1.95 13.86 -2.82
N ALA A 39 -1.48 13.38 -1.67
CA ALA A 39 -0.26 13.88 -1.02
C ALA A 39 1.03 13.60 -1.83
N LEU A 40 0.95 12.69 -2.81
CA LEU A 40 2.03 12.32 -3.72
C LEU A 40 1.71 12.78 -5.15
N GLU A 41 0.96 13.87 -5.32
CA GLU A 41 0.56 14.41 -6.63
C GLU A 41 -0.13 13.36 -7.52
N TYR A 42 -0.98 12.53 -6.91
CA TYR A 42 -1.67 11.42 -7.58
C TYR A 42 -0.73 10.35 -8.17
N ARG A 43 0.47 10.21 -7.62
CA ARG A 43 1.36 9.07 -7.87
C ARG A 43 1.17 7.98 -6.82
N THR A 44 1.69 6.79 -7.11
CA THR A 44 1.67 5.66 -6.19
C THR A 44 2.91 5.71 -5.28
N PRO A 45 2.84 5.19 -4.04
CA PRO A 45 3.97 5.20 -3.12
C PRO A 45 5.18 4.46 -3.69
N MET A 46 4.94 3.35 -4.41
CA MET A 46 6.00 2.60 -5.07
C MET A 46 6.72 3.44 -6.14
N ALA A 47 5.99 4.23 -6.93
CA ALA A 47 6.61 5.07 -7.96
C ALA A 47 7.54 6.13 -7.34
N VAL A 48 7.09 6.79 -6.27
CA VAL A 48 7.90 7.79 -5.55
C VAL A 48 9.12 7.15 -4.89
N TYR A 49 8.93 5.97 -4.28
CA TYR A 49 10.04 5.23 -3.67
C TYR A 49 11.11 4.85 -4.70
N MET A 50 10.71 4.31 -5.86
CA MET A 50 11.65 3.89 -6.90
C MET A 50 12.45 5.06 -7.47
N GLU A 51 11.81 6.21 -7.66
CA GLU A 51 12.51 7.44 -8.04
C GLU A 51 13.53 7.85 -6.98
N SER A 52 13.16 7.83 -5.70
CA SER A 52 14.09 8.14 -4.61
C SER A 52 15.28 7.18 -4.54
N VAL A 53 15.07 5.90 -4.85
CA VAL A 53 16.13 4.89 -4.90
C VAL A 53 17.05 5.14 -6.10
N ALA A 54 16.50 5.48 -7.26
CA ALA A 54 17.29 5.82 -8.44
C ALA A 54 18.18 7.04 -8.21
N LEU A 55 17.63 8.10 -7.62
CA LEU A 55 18.38 9.32 -7.25
C LEU A 55 19.52 9.01 -6.28
N LYS A 56 19.25 8.21 -5.24
CA LYS A 56 20.29 7.78 -4.28
C LYS A 56 21.39 6.93 -4.89
N ARG A 57 21.11 6.19 -5.97
CA ARG A 57 22.10 5.36 -6.67
C ARG A 57 22.95 6.15 -7.66
N ALA A 58 22.46 7.29 -8.13
CA ALA A 58 23.15 8.15 -9.08
C ALA A 58 24.05 9.21 -8.41
N ALA A 59 23.96 9.35 -7.09
CA ALA A 59 24.80 10.21 -6.24
C ALA A 59 25.96 9.40 -5.65
#